data_AF-A0A075I4K0-F1
#
_entry.id   AF-A0A075I4K0-F1
#
_cell.length_a   1.000
_cell.length_b   1.000
_cell.length_c   1.000
_cell.angle_alpha   90.00
_cell.angle_beta   90.00
_cell.angle_gamma   90.00
#
_symmetry.space_group_name_H-M   'P 1'
#
loop_
_entity.id
_entity.type
_entity.pdbx_description
1 polymer ?
#
loop_
_entity_poly.entity_id
_entity_poly.type
_entity_poly.pdbx_seq_one_letter_code
_entity_poly.pdbx_strand_id
1 'polypeptide(L)'
;MSELDEFAEALMGQLSVEIDEEKVIAELAAKIKEDRNFTVEFDGVENVSQGLFPELVQKVNEYMGLEVSGKLSIEYLKLDEFKRLKGKRCSQKMGVYLWIDYLMLLQKMI
;
A
#
# COMPACT_ATOMS: atom_id res chain seq x y z
N MET A 1 -27.87 -1.10 10.57
CA MET A 1 -27.22 -0.43 9.43
C MET A 1 -27.25 -1.40 8.27
N SER A 2 -27.25 -0.94 7.02
CA SER A 2 -27.09 -1.88 5.91
C SER A 2 -25.63 -2.36 5.85
N GLU A 3 -25.38 -3.55 5.30
CA GLU A 3 -24.03 -4.09 5.10
C GLU A 3 -23.11 -3.11 4.34
N LEU A 4 -23.68 -2.29 3.46
CA LEU A 4 -23.00 -1.22 2.74
C LEU A 4 -22.55 -0.07 3.64
N ASP A 5 -23.39 0.32 4.60
CA ASP A 5 -23.06 1.40 5.55
C ASP A 5 -21.93 0.96 6.48
N GLU A 6 -21.99 -0.27 6.99
CA GLU A 6 -20.95 -0.86 7.86
C GLU A 6 -19.61 -1.00 7.12
N PHE A 7 -19.64 -1.39 5.84
CA PHE A 7 -18.43 -1.44 5.01
C PHE A 7 -17.86 -0.05 4.73
N ALA A 8 -18.72 0.93 4.44
CA ALA A 8 -18.29 2.30 4.20
C ALA A 8 -17.65 2.91 5.45
N GLU A 9 -18.24 2.70 6.63
CA GLU A 9 -17.67 3.15 7.91
C GLU A 9 -16.33 2.48 8.21
N ALA A 10 -16.20 1.17 7.98
CA ALA A 10 -14.94 0.46 8.15
C ALA A 10 -13.84 0.98 7.20
N LEU A 11 -14.19 1.24 5.93
CA LEU A 11 -13.28 1.82 4.96
C LEU A 11 -12.84 3.23 5.38
N MET A 12 -13.78 4.07 5.85
CA MET A 12 -13.48 5.42 6.34
C MET A 12 -12.58 5.39 7.58
N GLY A 13 -12.85 4.48 8.52
CA GLY A 13 -12.00 4.27 9.69
C GLY A 13 -10.57 3.93 9.29
N GLN A 14 -10.41 3.00 8.34
CA GLN A 14 -9.09 2.63 7.85
C GLN A 14 -8.37 3.79 7.14
N LEU A 15 -9.07 4.52 6.26
CA LEU A 15 -8.48 5.66 5.55
C LEU A 15 -8.07 6.78 6.51
N SER A 16 -8.82 7.01 7.59
CA SER A 16 -8.46 7.97 8.62
C SER A 16 -7.16 7.60 9.34
N VAL A 17 -6.96 6.32 9.64
CA VAL A 17 -5.72 5.82 10.25
C VAL A 17 -4.54 5.99 9.29
N GLU A 18 -4.71 5.61 8.02
CA GLU A 18 -3.64 5.73 7.00
C GLU A 18 -3.20 7.19 6.78
N ILE A 19 -4.12 8.16 6.86
CA ILE A 19 -3.77 9.59 6.77
C ILE A 19 -2.95 10.04 7.98
N ASP A 20 -3.30 9.59 9.18
CA ASP A 20 -2.57 9.94 10.39
C ASP A 20 -1.14 9.38 10.36
N GLU A 21 -0.99 8.12 9.92
CA GLU A 21 0.31 7.48 9.71
C GLU A 21 1.18 8.26 8.71
N GLU A 22 0.61 8.73 7.58
CA GLU A 22 1.33 9.56 6.60
C GLU A 22 1.88 10.85 7.21
N LYS A 23 1.11 11.51 8.09
CA LYS A 23 1.55 12.72 8.81
C LYS A 23 2.69 12.40 9.77
N VAL A 24 2.55 11.33 10.56
CA VAL A 24 3.58 10.89 11.51
C VAL A 24 4.88 10.54 10.78
N ILE A 25 4.80 9.86 9.64
CA ILE A 25 5.96 9.53 8.80
C ILE A 25 6.65 10.81 8.30
N ALA A 26 5.88 11.80 7.83
CA ALA A 26 6.42 13.08 7.37
C ALA A 26 7.14 13.84 8.50
N GLU A 27 6.56 13.88 9.70
CA GLU A 27 7.16 14.48 10.89
C GLU A 27 8.45 13.78 11.32
N LEU A 28 8.46 12.45 11.33
CA LEU A 28 9.66 11.67 11.66
C LEU A 28 10.75 11.87 10.61
N ALA A 29 10.41 11.90 9.33
CA ALA A 29 11.35 12.18 8.25
C ALA A 29 11.96 13.59 8.37
N ALA A 30 11.17 14.59 8.80
CA ALA A 30 11.69 15.92 9.08
C ALA A 30 12.66 15.91 10.26
N LYS A 31 12.30 15.27 11.39
CA LYS A 31 13.17 15.15 12.56
C LYS A 31 14.49 14.44 12.26
N ILE A 32 14.45 13.37 11.45
CA ILE A 32 15.64 12.65 11.01
C ILE A 32 16.57 13.55 10.18
N LYS A 33 16.02 14.37 9.28
CA LYS A 33 16.81 15.31 8.48
C LYS A 33 17.49 16.40 9.31
N GLU A 34 16.88 16.79 10.44
CA GLU A 34 17.41 17.80 11.35
C GLU A 34 18.47 17.23 12.32
N ASP A 35 18.44 15.93 12.58
CA ASP A 35 19.41 15.25 13.45
C ASP A 35 20.74 14.97 12.73
N ARG A 36 21.75 15.78 13.03
CA ARG A 36 23.11 15.66 12.48
C ARG A 36 23.87 14.42 12.95
N ASN A 37 23.39 13.74 13.99
CA ASN A 37 23.99 12.52 14.51
C ASN A 37 23.29 11.25 13.99
N PHE A 38 22.21 11.40 13.21
CA PHE A 38 21.53 10.28 12.60
C PHE A 38 22.37 9.69 11.46
N THR A 39 22.85 8.46 11.65
CA THR A 39 23.79 7.78 10.74
C THR A 39 23.21 6.50 10.13
N VAL A 40 21.94 6.21 10.41
CA VAL A 40 21.26 5.03 9.86
C VAL A 40 20.83 5.33 8.43
N GLU A 41 21.30 4.51 7.49
CA GLU A 41 20.83 4.51 6.11
C GLU A 41 19.84 3.36 5.93
N PHE A 42 18.71 3.65 5.28
CA PHE A 42 17.73 2.65 4.91
C PHE A 42 17.90 2.30 3.44
N ASP A 43 17.98 1.01 3.14
CA ASP A 43 17.98 0.55 1.75
C ASP A 43 16.64 0.85 1.08
N GLY A 44 16.70 1.19 -0.21
CA GLY A 44 15.50 1.37 -1.02
C GLY A 44 14.66 0.09 -1.08
N VAL A 45 13.33 0.25 -1.10
CA VAL A 45 12.39 -0.88 -1.17
C VAL A 45 12.66 -1.73 -2.42
N GLU A 46 13.13 -1.12 -3.50
CA GLU A 46 13.55 -1.76 -4.72
C GLU A 46 14.69 -2.75 -4.46
N ASN A 47 15.75 -2.31 -3.79
CA ASN A 47 16.92 -3.14 -3.50
C ASN A 47 16.56 -4.33 -2.60
N VAL A 48 15.79 -4.06 -1.53
CA VAL A 48 15.36 -5.09 -0.58
C VAL A 48 14.46 -6.11 -1.29
N SER A 49 13.47 -5.65 -2.05
CA SER A 49 12.51 -6.55 -2.71
C SER A 49 13.14 -7.39 -3.83
N GLN A 50 14.09 -6.86 -4.60
CA GLN A 50 14.84 -7.63 -5.60
C GLN A 50 15.70 -8.73 -4.96
N GLY A 51 16.25 -8.48 -3.77
CA GLY A 51 16.97 -9.52 -3.01
C GLY A 51 16.06 -10.63 -2.51
N LEU A 52 14.85 -10.30 -2.05
CA LEU A 52 13.90 -11.25 -1.47
C LEU A 52 13.08 -12.03 -2.51
N PHE A 53 12.91 -11.48 -3.72
CA PHE A 53 12.03 -12.05 -4.73
C PHE A 53 12.40 -13.49 -5.14
N PRO A 54 13.68 -13.82 -5.42
CA PRO A 54 14.08 -15.17 -5.76
C PRO A 54 13.79 -16.18 -4.64
N GLU A 55 14.02 -15.80 -3.39
CA GLU A 55 13.73 -16.66 -2.23
C GLU A 55 12.24 -16.91 -2.07
N LEU A 56 11.41 -15.88 -2.31
CA LEU A 56 9.95 -16.02 -2.27
C LEU A 56 9.46 -16.98 -3.36
N VAL A 57 9.96 -16.82 -4.59
CA VAL A 57 9.65 -17.72 -5.72
C VAL A 57 10.02 -19.15 -5.37
N GLN A 58 11.20 -19.37 -4.79
CA GLN A 58 11.65 -20.69 -4.36
C GLN A 58 10.69 -21.28 -3.30
N LYS A 59 10.36 -20.53 -2.24
CA LYS A 59 9.46 -20.99 -1.18
C LYS A 59 8.07 -21.34 -1.70
N VAL A 60 7.54 -20.56 -2.65
CA VAL A 60 6.25 -20.84 -3.29
C VAL A 60 6.32 -22.12 -4.13
N ASN A 61 7.41 -22.31 -4.89
CA ASN A 61 7.63 -23.54 -5.65
C ASN A 61 7.70 -24.77 -4.73
N GLU A 62 8.46 -24.69 -3.63
CA GLU A 62 8.60 -25.76 -2.64
C GLU A 62 7.27 -26.09 -1.94
N TYR A 63 6.50 -25.07 -1.58
CA TYR A 63 5.23 -25.23 -0.87
C TYR A 63 4.10 -25.74 -1.76
N MET A 64 4.00 -25.21 -3.00
CA MET A 64 2.89 -25.52 -3.91
C MET A 64 3.21 -26.68 -4.87
N GLY A 65 4.49 -27.02 -5.06
CA GLY A 65 4.94 -28.00 -6.06
C GLY A 65 4.71 -27.54 -7.52
N LEU A 66 4.48 -26.24 -7.73
CA LEU A 66 4.18 -25.64 -9.03
C LEU A 66 5.32 -24.71 -9.44
N GLU A 67 5.65 -24.72 -10.73
CA GLU A 67 6.64 -23.79 -11.28
C GLU A 67 6.03 -22.38 -11.39
N VAL A 68 6.59 -21.45 -10.62
CA VAL A 68 6.22 -20.03 -10.68
C VAL A 68 6.70 -19.43 -12.01
N SER A 69 5.77 -18.79 -12.73
CA SER A 69 6.03 -18.17 -14.04
C SER A 69 7.16 -17.14 -13.99
N GLY A 70 8.16 -17.31 -14.84
CA GLY A 70 9.28 -16.35 -15.00
C GLY A 70 8.88 -14.99 -15.58
N LYS A 71 7.59 -14.77 -15.90
CA LYS A 71 7.07 -13.47 -16.36
C LYS A 71 6.65 -12.55 -15.21
N LEU A 72 6.75 -13.01 -13.96
CA LEU A 72 6.38 -12.19 -12.81
C LEU A 72 7.44 -11.13 -12.56
N SER A 73 6.98 -9.91 -12.32
CA SER A 73 7.81 -8.76 -11.98
C SER A 73 7.22 -8.03 -10.77
N ILE A 74 8.10 -7.39 -10.00
CA ILE A 74 7.69 -6.49 -8.93
C ILE A 74 7.41 -5.11 -9.55
N GLU A 75 6.24 -4.56 -9.25
CA GLU A 75 5.87 -3.20 -9.62
C GLU A 75 5.93 -2.28 -8.40
N TYR A 76 6.57 -1.12 -8.57
CA TYR A 76 6.70 -0.09 -7.53
C TYR A 76 5.71 1.03 -7.81
N LEU A 77 4.47 0.84 -7.34
CA LEU A 77 3.41 1.83 -7.51
C LEU A 77 3.65 3.04 -6.60
N LYS A 78 3.33 4.23 -7.12
CA LYS A 78 3.24 5.42 -6.27
C LYS A 78 2.08 5.28 -5.30
N LEU A 79 2.14 6.01 -4.19
CA LEU A 79 1.12 5.97 -3.15
C LEU A 79 -0.30 6.19 -3.68
N ASP A 80 -0.47 7.10 -4.64
CA ASP A 80 -1.79 7.36 -5.22
C ASP A 80 -2.27 6.26 -6.18
N GLU A 81 -1.36 5.62 -6.91
CA GLU A 81 -1.64 4.43 -7.71
C GLU A 81 -1.98 3.23 -6.82
N PHE A 82 -1.29 3.08 -5.68
CA PHE A 82 -1.54 2.04 -4.69
C PHE A 82 -2.92 2.22 -4.02
N LYS A 83 -3.26 3.45 -3.58
CA LYS A 83 -4.60 3.78 -3.06
C LYS A 83 -5.70 3.46 -4.09
N ARG A 84 -5.47 3.80 -5.37
CA ARG A 84 -6.38 3.45 -6.48
C ARG A 84 -6.54 1.96 -6.69
N LEU A 85 -5.45 1.19 -6.61
CA LEU A 85 -5.51 -0.27 -6.73
C LEU A 85 -6.35 -0.89 -5.62
N LYS A 86 -6.16 -0.43 -4.38
CA LYS A 86 -6.95 -0.87 -3.21
C LYS A 86 -8.43 -0.54 -3.41
N GLY A 87 -8.73 0.70 -3.82
CA GLY A 87 -10.08 1.14 -4.16
C GLY A 87 -10.75 0.26 -5.23
N LYS A 88 -10.05 -0.04 -6.33
CA LYS A 88 -10.56 -0.90 -7.41
C LYS A 88 -10.89 -2.33 -6.94
N ARG A 89 -10.06 -2.94 -6.09
CA ARG A 89 -10.35 -4.28 -5.55
C ARG A 89 -11.57 -4.27 -4.63
N CYS A 90 -11.76 -3.20 -3.86
CA CYS A 90 -12.98 -2.99 -3.07
C CYS A 90 -14.21 -2.81 -3.98
N SER A 91 -14.11 -2.03 -5.08
CA SER A 91 -15.20 -1.82 -6.04
C SER A 91 -15.59 -3.08 -6.82
N GLN A 92 -14.62 -3.89 -7.26
CA GLN A 92 -14.89 -5.10 -8.05
C GLN A 92 -15.70 -6.15 -7.29
N LYS A 93 -15.56 -6.20 -5.95
CA LYS A 93 -16.38 -7.07 -5.10
C LYS A 93 -17.78 -6.51 -4.82
N MET A 94 -18.02 -5.21 -5.04
CA MET A 94 -19.20 -4.51 -4.49
C MET A 94 -20.03 -3.70 -5.51
N GLY A 95 -19.59 -3.50 -6.76
CA GLY A 95 -20.34 -2.74 -7.77
C GLY A 95 -20.38 -1.21 -7.54
N VAL A 96 -19.50 -0.67 -6.68
CA VAL A 96 -19.49 0.75 -6.28
C VAL A 96 -18.22 1.43 -6.80
N TYR A 97 -18.26 1.92 -8.05
CA TYR A 97 -17.10 2.58 -8.68
C TYR A 97 -17.05 4.09 -8.41
N LEU A 98 -18.20 4.79 -8.48
CA LEU A 98 -18.27 6.25 -8.40
C LEU A 98 -17.92 6.83 -7.01
N TRP A 99 -18.27 6.14 -5.93
CA TRP A 99 -18.04 6.65 -4.57
C TRP A 99 -16.59 6.57 -4.14
N ILE A 100 -15.88 5.48 -4.47
CA ILE A 100 -14.48 5.29 -4.06
C ILE A 100 -13.56 6.26 -4.80
N ASP A 101 -13.81 6.52 -6.08
CA ASP A 101 -13.04 7.51 -6.84
C ASP A 101 -13.23 8.93 -6.30
N TYR A 102 -14.45 9.30 -5.90
CA TYR A 102 -14.73 10.59 -5.25
C TYR A 102 -14.04 10.71 -3.88
N LEU A 103 -14.04 9.61 -3.11
CA LEU A 103 -13.39 9.54 -1.80
C LEU A 103 -11.86 9.67 -1.89
N MET A 104 -11.25 9.01 -2.88
CA MET A 104 -9.81 9.13 -3.15
C MET A 104 -9.43 10.52 -3.68
N LEU A 105 -10.33 11.20 -4.41
CA LEU A 105 -10.15 12.58 -4.82
C LEU A 105 -10.20 13.56 -3.64
N LEU A 106 -11.12 13.35 -2.69
CA LEU A 106 -11.20 14.14 -1.46
C LEU A 106 -9.95 13.97 -0.58
N GLN A 107 -9.41 12.75 -0.48
CA GLN A 107 -8.14 12.51 0.21
C GLN A 107 -6.94 13.21 -0.42
N LYS A 108 -6.96 13.52 -1.73
CA LYS A 108 -5.90 14.31 -2.38
C LYS A 108 -6.03 15.81 -2.14
N MET A 109 -7.14 16.29 -1.57
CA MET A 109 -7.44 17.71 -1.35
C MET A 109 -7.24 18.19 0.09
N ILE A 110 -6.96 17.28 1.04
CA ILE A 110 -6.65 17.56 2.45
C ILE A 110 -5.17 17.27 2.69
#